data_AF-A0AAV2HJH3-F1
#
_entry.id   AF-A0AAV2HJH3-F1
#
_cell.length_a   1.000
_cell.length_b   1.000
_cell.length_c   1.000
_cell.angle_alpha   90.00
_cell.angle_beta   90.00
_cell.angle_gamma   90.00
#
_symmetry.space_group_name_H-M   'P 1'
#
loop_
_entity.id
_entity.type
_entity.pdbx_description
1 polymer ?
#
loop_
_entity_poly.entity_id
_entity_poly.type
_entity_poly.pdbx_seq_one_letter_code
_entity_poly.pdbx_strand_id
1 'polypeptide(L)'
;MWKGHMTFYKPNVLYTSAIHNLTVNGVTNITFILEENTHILLSCHVDGNPVSEIQLYNGPYLLIRKSDDKEPISLHTSHYMTCNSFNTFTCVAIQPHTKVNRSVELYTECPIRLKQLIANVTTQLESHIGSLVAILIDIYGYPKPIYYGIIKSNATEISFDVTGWNAFATGYEVSYQEDT
;
A
#
# COMPACT_ATOMS: atom_id res chain seq x y z
N MET A 1 3.87 -54.56 51.54
CA MET A 1 4.35 -54.04 50.24
C MET A 1 3.62 -52.73 49.96
N TRP A 2 4.29 -51.59 50.07
CA TRP A 2 3.68 -50.29 49.77
C TRP A 2 3.92 -49.94 48.31
N LYS A 3 2.85 -49.87 47.50
CA LYS A 3 2.92 -49.32 46.14
C LYS A 3 2.74 -47.80 46.24
N GLY A 4 3.86 -47.07 46.18
CA GLY A 4 3.82 -45.61 46.05
C GLY A 4 3.37 -45.22 44.65
N HIS A 5 2.26 -44.50 44.55
CA HIS A 5 1.82 -43.87 43.31
C HIS A 5 2.67 -42.63 43.08
N MET A 6 3.53 -42.65 42.07
CA MET A 6 4.40 -41.53 41.73
C MET A 6 3.71 -40.71 40.63
N THR A 7 3.20 -39.53 40.99
CA THR A 7 2.58 -38.60 40.03
C THR A 7 3.65 -37.64 39.52
N PHE A 8 3.91 -37.67 38.21
CA PHE A 8 4.81 -36.69 37.58
C PHE A 8 4.06 -35.37 37.37
N TYR A 9 4.56 -34.29 37.96
CA TYR A 9 4.07 -32.93 37.71
C TYR A 9 4.78 -32.38 36.46
N LYS A 10 4.01 -31.97 35.45
CA LYS A 10 4.54 -31.22 34.31
C LYS A 10 4.43 -29.72 34.65
N PRO A 11 5.55 -29.01 34.93
CA PRO A 11 5.48 -27.58 35.22
C PRO A 11 4.99 -26.81 33.99
N ASN A 12 4.07 -25.87 34.20
CA ASN A 12 3.65 -24.93 33.16
C ASN A 12 4.58 -23.71 33.19
N VAL A 13 5.50 -23.64 32.22
CA VAL A 13 6.51 -22.58 32.15
C VAL A 13 5.94 -21.42 31.33
N LEU A 14 5.72 -20.28 31.99
CA LEU A 14 5.21 -19.06 31.35
C LEU A 14 6.36 -18.23 30.76
N TYR A 15 6.15 -17.67 29.57
CA TYR A 15 7.12 -16.78 28.92
C TYR A 15 6.44 -15.79 27.97
N THR A 16 7.14 -14.68 27.72
CA THR A 16 6.62 -13.57 26.92
C THR A 16 6.49 -13.93 25.44
N SER A 17 5.50 -13.35 24.76
CA SER A 17 5.33 -13.53 23.33
C SER A 17 6.50 -12.98 22.52
N ALA A 18 6.89 -13.72 21.51
CA ALA A 18 7.83 -13.32 20.48
C ALA A 18 7.21 -13.56 19.09
N ILE A 19 7.27 -12.54 18.24
CA ILE A 19 6.94 -12.68 16.81
C ILE A 19 8.21 -13.12 16.09
N HIS A 20 8.35 -14.43 15.86
CA HIS A 20 9.50 -15.01 15.19
C HIS A 20 9.61 -14.53 13.75
N ASN A 21 8.50 -14.56 13.03
CA ASN A 21 8.45 -14.10 11.65
C ASN A 21 7.15 -13.36 11.33
N LEU A 22 7.30 -12.37 10.47
CA LEU A 22 6.25 -11.81 9.63
C LEU A 22 6.81 -11.87 8.22
N THR A 23 6.18 -12.66 7.36
CA THR A 23 6.69 -12.93 6.01
C THR A 23 5.68 -12.55 4.95
N VAL A 24 6.21 -12.09 3.81
CA VAL A 24 5.48 -11.92 2.56
C VAL A 24 5.97 -13.00 1.61
N ASN A 25 5.09 -13.89 1.15
CA ASN A 25 5.44 -15.02 0.28
C ASN A 25 6.60 -15.88 0.82
N GLY A 26 6.65 -16.07 2.15
CA GLY A 26 7.69 -16.84 2.83
C GLY A 26 9.02 -16.12 3.03
N VAL A 27 9.15 -14.86 2.56
CA VAL A 27 10.36 -14.06 2.72
C VAL A 27 10.24 -13.15 3.94
N THR A 28 11.29 -13.10 4.77
CA THR A 28 11.43 -12.13 5.86
C THR A 28 12.22 -10.92 5.35
N ASN A 29 11.53 -9.82 5.06
CA ASN A 29 12.16 -8.53 4.79
C ASN A 29 11.36 -7.42 5.47
N ILE A 30 12.00 -6.29 5.73
CA ILE A 30 11.35 -5.11 6.32
C ILE A 30 10.58 -4.35 5.24
N THR A 31 11.09 -4.38 4.00
CA THR A 31 10.52 -3.64 2.87
C THR A 31 10.45 -4.52 1.62
N PHE A 32 9.34 -4.41 0.88
CA PHE A 32 9.11 -5.08 -0.38
C PHE A 32 8.59 -4.10 -1.43
N ILE A 33 8.98 -4.31 -2.68
CA ILE A 33 8.44 -3.62 -3.85
C ILE A 33 7.79 -4.67 -4.73
N LEU A 34 6.50 -4.50 -5.05
CA LEU A 34 5.69 -5.47 -5.78
C LEU A 34 4.88 -4.78 -6.87
N GLU A 35 4.52 -5.50 -7.93
CA GLU A 35 3.65 -4.97 -8.97
C GLU A 35 2.19 -4.91 -8.50
N GLU A 36 1.41 -3.99 -9.08
CA GLU A 36 -0.04 -3.94 -8.88
C GLU A 36 -0.70 -5.28 -9.28
N ASN A 37 -1.75 -5.66 -8.53
CA ASN A 37 -2.46 -6.92 -8.64
C ASN A 37 -1.63 -8.17 -8.28
N THR A 38 -0.40 -7.99 -7.77
CA THR A 38 0.35 -9.10 -7.17
C THR A 38 -0.44 -9.68 -6.01
N HIS A 39 -0.62 -10.99 -6.04
CA HIS A 39 -1.19 -11.75 -4.94
C HIS A 39 -0.10 -12.08 -3.92
N ILE A 40 -0.29 -11.67 -2.67
CA ILE A 40 0.63 -11.96 -1.57
C ILE A 40 0.01 -12.84 -0.51
N LEU A 41 0.83 -13.74 0.04
CA LEU A 41 0.54 -14.50 1.23
C LEU A 41 1.31 -13.90 2.41
N LEU A 42 0.58 -13.32 3.34
CA LEU A 42 1.11 -12.82 4.60
C LEU A 42 1.04 -13.94 5.63
N SER A 43 2.15 -14.18 6.32
CA SER A 43 2.21 -15.16 7.40
C SER A 43 2.84 -14.53 8.62
N CYS A 44 2.24 -14.73 9.79
CA CYS A 44 2.81 -14.34 11.06
C CYS A 44 2.87 -15.56 12.00
N HIS A 45 4.04 -15.80 12.57
CA HIS A 45 4.27 -16.86 13.53
C HIS A 45 4.67 -16.28 14.89
N VAL A 46 3.93 -16.67 15.91
CA VAL A 46 4.08 -16.22 17.29
C VAL A 46 4.29 -17.43 18.19
N ASP A 47 5.24 -17.29 19.10
CA ASP A 47 5.46 -18.20 20.23
C ASP A 47 5.31 -17.40 21.54
N GLY A 48 4.87 -18.01 22.64
CA GLY A 48 4.71 -17.31 23.92
C GLY A 48 3.68 -17.93 24.84
N ASN A 49 4.01 -18.28 26.08
CA ASN A 49 3.08 -18.95 26.98
C ASN A 49 2.49 -18.07 28.10
N PRO A 50 1.15 -17.85 28.14
CA PRO A 50 0.14 -18.21 27.13
C PRO A 50 0.03 -17.15 26.04
N VAL A 51 -0.16 -17.51 24.77
CA VAL A 51 -0.66 -16.54 23.78
C VAL A 51 -2.17 -16.45 23.95
N SER A 52 -2.73 -15.25 23.97
CA SER A 52 -4.19 -15.07 24.05
C SER A 52 -4.78 -14.69 22.70
N GLU A 53 -4.04 -13.91 21.91
CA GLU A 53 -4.52 -13.47 20.60
C GLU A 53 -3.36 -13.08 19.67
N ILE A 54 -3.49 -13.41 18.38
CA ILE A 54 -2.69 -12.88 17.29
C ILE A 54 -3.61 -12.12 16.32
N GLN A 55 -3.19 -10.94 15.89
CA GLN A 55 -3.91 -10.06 14.98
C GLN A 55 -2.99 -9.62 13.85
N LEU A 56 -3.54 -9.48 12.65
CA LEU A 56 -2.82 -8.93 11.50
C LEU A 56 -3.62 -7.77 10.89
N TYR A 57 -2.93 -6.65 10.72
CA TYR A 57 -3.49 -5.39 10.23
C TYR A 57 -2.88 -4.99 8.88
N ASN A 58 -3.64 -4.28 8.05
CA ASN A 58 -3.13 -3.41 6.98
C ASN A 58 -3.43 -1.96 7.34
N GLY A 59 -2.42 -1.19 7.73
CA GLY A 59 -2.58 0.13 8.32
C GLY A 59 -3.50 0.07 9.56
N PRO A 60 -4.61 0.85 9.60
CA PRO A 60 -5.57 0.80 10.71
C PRO A 60 -6.57 -0.36 10.62
N TYR A 61 -6.62 -1.10 9.51
CA TYR A 61 -7.65 -2.09 9.25
C TYR A 61 -7.23 -3.48 9.71
N LEU A 62 -8.02 -4.10 10.60
CA LEU A 62 -7.83 -5.50 10.99
C LEU A 62 -8.21 -6.42 9.83
N LEU A 63 -7.27 -7.24 9.37
CA LEU A 63 -7.51 -8.23 8.31
C LEU A 63 -8.04 -9.53 8.89
N ILE A 64 -7.40 -10.02 9.95
CA ILE A 64 -7.70 -11.30 10.55
C ILE A 64 -7.17 -11.34 11.99
N ARG A 65 -7.84 -12.11 12.84
CA ARG A 65 -7.42 -12.40 14.22
C ARG A 65 -7.63 -13.87 14.54
N LYS A 66 -6.84 -14.39 15.47
CA LYS A 66 -6.99 -15.74 16.02
C LYS A 66 -6.65 -15.72 17.50
N SER A 67 -7.49 -16.36 18.31
CA SER A 67 -7.22 -16.66 19.71
C SER A 67 -7.04 -18.15 19.85
N ASP A 68 -5.99 -18.57 20.55
CA ASP A 68 -5.68 -19.98 20.80
C ASP A 68 -4.83 -20.02 22.07
N ASP A 69 -5.13 -20.95 22.98
CA ASP A 69 -4.30 -21.16 24.18
C ASP A 69 -3.14 -22.12 23.89
N LYS A 70 -3.01 -22.56 22.63
CA LYS A 70 -1.96 -23.46 22.16
C LYS A 70 -0.86 -22.71 21.44
N GLU A 71 0.36 -23.13 21.70
CA GLU A 71 1.56 -22.61 21.04
C GLU A 71 2.24 -23.66 20.14
N PRO A 72 2.92 -23.20 19.09
CA PRO A 72 2.93 -21.83 18.57
C PRO A 72 1.66 -21.49 17.76
N ILE A 73 1.32 -20.20 17.66
CA ILE A 73 0.21 -19.73 16.82
C ILE A 73 0.76 -19.19 15.50
N SER A 74 0.25 -19.72 14.40
CA SER A 74 0.44 -19.17 13.06
C SER A 74 -0.86 -18.62 12.50
N LEU A 75 -0.74 -17.50 11.79
CA LEU A 75 -1.85 -16.82 11.13
C LEU A 75 -1.43 -16.45 9.70
N HIS A 76 -2.30 -16.77 8.75
CA HIS A 76 -2.08 -16.57 7.32
C HIS A 76 -3.24 -15.81 6.70
N THR A 77 -2.97 -14.87 5.80
CA THR A 77 -4.00 -14.24 4.98
C THR A 77 -3.45 -13.87 3.61
N SER A 78 -4.33 -13.86 2.62
CA SER A 78 -4.04 -13.42 1.27
C SER A 78 -4.44 -11.96 1.07
N HIS A 79 -3.65 -11.20 0.33
CA HIS A 79 -3.98 -9.84 -0.06
C HIS A 79 -3.60 -9.58 -1.52
N TYR A 80 -4.37 -8.76 -2.22
CA TYR A 80 -4.01 -8.26 -3.55
C TYR A 80 -3.46 -6.86 -3.42
N MET A 81 -2.30 -6.62 -4.01
CA MET A 81 -1.72 -5.28 -4.03
C MET A 81 -2.54 -4.38 -4.95
N THR A 82 -3.05 -3.27 -4.42
CA THR A 82 -3.69 -2.22 -5.22
C THR A 82 -2.66 -1.11 -5.51
N CYS A 83 -2.91 -0.30 -6.54
CA CYS A 83 -2.16 0.94 -6.79
C CYS A 83 -2.49 1.96 -5.70
N ASN A 84 -1.97 1.70 -4.52
CA ASN A 84 -2.00 2.57 -3.36
C ASN A 84 -0.55 2.68 -2.91
N SER A 85 -0.05 3.90 -2.78
CA SER A 85 1.38 4.19 -2.81
C SER A 85 2.19 3.70 -1.61
N PHE A 86 1.60 2.95 -0.68
CA PHE A 86 2.25 2.33 0.47
C PHE A 86 1.24 1.49 1.27
N ASN A 87 1.60 0.27 1.66
CA ASN A 87 0.86 -0.53 2.64
C ASN A 87 1.79 -0.93 3.79
N THR A 88 1.28 -0.90 5.02
CA THR A 88 2.01 -1.38 6.20
C THR A 88 1.24 -2.52 6.83
N PHE A 89 1.82 -3.71 6.81
CA PHE A 89 1.21 -4.86 7.47
C PHE A 89 1.83 -5.04 8.84
N THR A 90 0.99 -5.10 9.87
CA THR A 90 1.44 -5.21 11.26
C THR A 90 0.85 -6.45 11.89
N CYS A 91 1.70 -7.37 12.31
CA CYS A 91 1.32 -8.47 13.18
C CYS A 91 1.45 -8.05 14.64
N VAL A 92 0.47 -8.42 15.44
CA VAL A 92 0.39 -8.10 16.87
C VAL A 92 0.10 -9.39 17.62
N ALA A 93 0.94 -9.73 18.60
CA ALA A 93 0.68 -10.79 19.55
C ALA A 93 0.32 -10.18 20.91
N ILE A 94 -0.76 -10.68 21.51
CA ILE A 94 -1.33 -10.21 22.76
C ILE A 94 -1.33 -11.37 23.77
N GLN A 95 -0.76 -11.10 24.93
CA GLN A 95 -0.83 -11.92 26.14
C GLN A 95 -1.44 -11.08 27.28
N PRO A 96 -1.82 -11.68 28.42
CA PRO A 96 -2.47 -10.96 29.51
C PRO A 96 -1.67 -9.76 30.05
N HIS A 97 -0.34 -9.79 29.92
CA HIS A 97 0.56 -8.76 30.47
C HIS A 97 1.48 -8.12 29.45
N THR A 98 1.49 -8.58 28.21
CA THR A 98 2.42 -8.09 27.18
C THR A 98 1.76 -8.03 25.82
N LYS A 99 2.19 -7.05 25.03
CA LYS A 99 1.80 -6.88 23.64
C LYS A 99 3.08 -6.65 22.84
N VAL A 100 3.33 -7.49 21.85
CA VAL A 100 4.46 -7.32 20.93
C VAL A 100 3.93 -7.17 19.52
N ASN A 101 4.61 -6.38 18.69
CA ASN A 101 4.22 -6.18 17.31
C ASN A 101 5.44 -6.22 16.38
N ARG A 102 5.18 -6.52 15.11
CA ARG A 102 6.16 -6.49 14.04
C ARG A 102 5.48 -6.04 12.77
N SER A 103 6.15 -5.16 12.02
CA SER A 103 5.59 -4.59 10.81
C SER A 103 6.48 -4.86 9.61
N VAL A 104 5.85 -4.89 8.44
CA VAL A 104 6.50 -4.94 7.13
C VAL A 104 5.87 -3.88 6.23
N GLU A 105 6.71 -3.21 5.46
CA GLU A 105 6.32 -2.18 4.52
C GLU A 105 6.32 -2.74 3.10
N LEU A 106 5.26 -2.44 2.35
CA LEU A 106 5.03 -2.91 1.00
C LEU A 106 4.73 -1.73 0.10
N TYR A 107 5.55 -1.55 -0.93
CA TYR A 107 5.37 -0.56 -1.98
C TYR A 107 4.80 -1.27 -3.20
N THR A 108 3.75 -0.70 -3.79
CA THR A 108 3.18 -1.19 -5.04
C THR A 108 3.67 -0.33 -6.18
N GLU A 109 4.42 -0.89 -7.12
CA GLU A 109 4.66 -0.30 -8.43
C GLU A 109 3.38 -0.36 -9.25
N CYS A 110 2.96 0.79 -9.78
CA CYS A 110 1.82 0.85 -10.66
C CYS A 110 2.05 1.78 -11.85
N PRO A 111 1.59 1.37 -13.03
CA PRO A 111 1.74 2.16 -14.26
C PRO A 111 0.95 3.47 -14.15
N ILE A 112 1.43 4.47 -14.88
CA ILE A 112 0.80 5.79 -14.95
C ILE A 112 -0.60 5.65 -15.56
N ARG A 113 -1.60 6.22 -14.88
CA ARG A 113 -2.98 6.26 -15.36
C ARG A 113 -3.57 7.66 -15.16
N LEU A 114 -4.43 8.05 -16.10
CA LEU A 114 -5.28 9.23 -15.96
C LEU A 114 -6.41 8.93 -14.98
N LYS A 115 -6.57 9.76 -13.95
CA LYS A 115 -7.68 9.65 -12.99
C LYS A 115 -9.00 10.09 -13.64
N GLN A 116 -8.94 11.10 -14.50
CA GLN A 116 -10.07 11.60 -15.26
C GLN A 116 -9.59 12.18 -16.59
N LEU A 117 -10.16 11.74 -17.71
CA LEU A 117 -10.05 12.47 -18.95
C LEU A 117 -10.97 13.69 -18.86
N ILE A 118 -10.42 14.89 -19.09
CA ILE A 118 -11.25 16.06 -19.40
C ILE A 118 -11.89 15.77 -20.76
N ALA A 119 -13.16 15.37 -20.75
CA ALA A 119 -13.87 14.94 -21.96
C ALA A 119 -14.02 16.04 -23.03
N ASN A 120 -13.70 17.29 -22.70
CA ASN A 120 -14.08 18.48 -23.48
C ASN A 120 -13.04 19.60 -23.37
N VAL A 121 -11.75 19.26 -23.50
CA VAL A 121 -10.68 20.29 -23.53
C VAL A 121 -10.91 21.27 -24.68
N THR A 122 -11.36 20.78 -25.83
CA THR A 122 -11.58 21.58 -27.05
C THR A 122 -12.66 22.65 -26.87
N THR A 123 -13.83 22.31 -26.31
CA THR A 123 -14.93 23.27 -26.12
C THR A 123 -14.65 24.28 -24.99
N GLN A 124 -13.81 23.93 -24.01
CA GLN A 124 -13.32 24.89 -23.02
C GLN A 124 -12.30 25.87 -23.62
N LEU A 125 -11.46 25.42 -24.57
CA LEU A 125 -10.50 26.29 -25.26
C LEU A 125 -11.20 27.26 -26.24
N GLU A 126 -12.18 26.78 -27.00
CA GLU A 126 -12.93 27.60 -27.98
C GLU A 126 -13.76 28.71 -27.32
N SER A 127 -14.24 28.49 -26.09
CA SER A 127 -15.05 29.48 -25.35
C SER A 127 -14.23 30.59 -24.68
N HIS A 128 -12.89 30.51 -24.71
CA HIS A 128 -11.99 31.40 -23.96
C HIS A 128 -10.91 32.07 -24.84
N ILE A 129 -11.21 32.35 -26.11
CA ILE A 129 -10.31 33.10 -27.02
C ILE A 129 -9.88 34.42 -26.35
N GLY A 130 -8.57 34.68 -26.31
CA GLY A 130 -7.99 35.88 -25.67
C GLY A 130 -7.86 35.81 -24.13
N SER A 131 -8.13 34.65 -23.51
CA SER A 131 -7.99 34.44 -22.05
C SER A 131 -7.01 33.31 -21.72
N LEU A 132 -6.44 33.37 -20.51
CA LEU A 132 -5.62 32.29 -19.97
C LEU A 132 -6.47 31.07 -19.64
N VAL A 133 -6.16 29.93 -20.24
CA VAL A 133 -6.81 28.64 -19.94
C VAL A 133 -5.84 27.77 -19.15
N ALA A 134 -6.31 27.20 -18.03
CA ALA A 134 -5.57 26.22 -17.25
C ALA A 134 -6.14 24.82 -17.49
N ILE A 135 -5.29 23.90 -17.95
CA ILE A 135 -5.64 22.48 -18.13
C ILE A 135 -5.07 21.70 -16.96
N LEU A 136 -5.94 21.05 -16.18
CA LEU A 136 -5.57 20.20 -15.05
C LEU A 136 -5.60 18.74 -15.47
N ILE A 137 -4.47 18.06 -15.36
CA ILE A 137 -4.36 16.63 -15.67
C ILE A 137 -4.09 15.88 -14.37
N ASP A 138 -5.09 15.15 -13.90
CA ASP A 138 -4.97 14.28 -12.73
C ASP A 138 -4.49 12.91 -13.17
N ILE A 139 -3.32 12.53 -12.65
CA ILE A 139 -2.62 11.28 -12.95
C ILE A 139 -2.12 10.65 -11.67
N TYR A 140 -2.05 9.34 -11.66
CA TYR A 140 -1.55 8.56 -10.54
C TYR A 140 -0.68 7.40 -11.06
N GLY A 141 0.29 7.01 -10.24
CA GLY A 141 1.27 5.97 -10.54
C GLY A 141 2.35 5.96 -9.46
N TYR A 142 3.06 4.84 -9.36
CA TYR A 142 4.20 4.69 -8.45
C TYR A 142 5.31 3.86 -9.12
N PRO A 143 6.60 4.25 -9.01
CA PRO A 143 7.12 5.43 -8.35
C PRO A 143 6.56 6.74 -8.91
N LYS A 144 6.68 7.84 -8.15
CA LYS A 144 6.11 9.14 -8.54
C LYS A 144 6.54 9.46 -9.98
N PRO A 145 5.59 9.62 -10.92
CA PRO A 145 5.99 9.75 -12.32
C PRO A 145 6.50 11.16 -12.64
N ILE A 146 7.24 11.25 -13.75
CA ILE A 146 7.75 12.49 -14.33
C ILE A 146 6.94 12.78 -15.59
N TYR A 147 6.56 14.05 -15.79
CA TYR A 147 5.68 14.45 -16.87
C TYR A 147 6.28 15.58 -17.71
N TYR A 148 6.01 15.52 -19.00
CA TYR A 148 6.29 16.57 -19.97
C TYR A 148 4.99 16.89 -20.73
N GLY A 149 4.69 18.17 -20.89
CA GLY A 149 3.56 18.64 -21.68
C GLY A 149 4.01 19.03 -23.07
N ILE A 150 3.22 18.71 -24.09
CA ILE A 150 3.41 19.18 -25.46
C ILE A 150 2.09 19.80 -25.92
N ILE A 151 2.11 21.09 -26.24
CA ILE A 151 1.01 21.77 -26.93
C ILE A 151 1.41 21.90 -28.39
N LYS A 152 0.55 21.38 -29.28
CA LYS A 152 0.71 21.52 -30.74
C LYS A 152 -0.40 22.42 -31.27
N SER A 153 0.00 23.50 -31.93
CA SER A 153 -0.87 24.25 -32.85
C SER A 153 -0.41 23.97 -34.29
N ASN A 154 -1.22 24.36 -35.28
CA ASN A 154 -0.86 24.21 -36.69
C ASN A 154 0.45 24.95 -37.07
N ALA A 155 0.90 25.90 -36.26
CA ALA A 155 2.09 26.72 -36.52
C ALA A 155 3.25 26.51 -35.52
N THR A 156 3.01 25.97 -34.32
CA THR A 156 4.02 25.90 -33.25
C THR A 156 3.86 24.69 -32.32
N GLU A 157 4.98 24.11 -31.91
CA GLU A 157 5.05 23.12 -30.82
C GLU A 157 5.72 23.76 -29.61
N ILE A 158 5.07 23.71 -28.45
CA ILE A 158 5.60 24.22 -27.19
C ILE A 158 5.68 23.06 -26.20
N SER A 159 6.88 22.80 -25.70
CA SER A 159 7.17 21.79 -24.69
C SER A 159 7.39 22.46 -23.33
N PHE A 160 6.87 21.88 -22.27
CA PHE A 160 7.10 22.36 -20.91
C PHE A 160 7.24 21.21 -19.92
N ASP A 161 8.15 21.37 -18.97
CA ASP A 161 8.33 20.44 -17.85
C ASP A 161 7.32 20.73 -16.76
N VAL A 162 6.72 19.66 -16.23
CA VAL A 162 5.78 19.75 -15.13
C VAL A 162 6.33 19.04 -13.92
N THR A 163 6.74 19.80 -12.91
CA THR A 163 7.16 19.25 -11.61
C THR A 163 6.01 19.30 -10.61
N GLY A 164 5.38 18.18 -10.27
CA GLY A 164 4.30 18.16 -9.28
C GLY A 164 3.35 16.94 -9.39
N TRP A 165 2.40 16.84 -8.46
CA TRP A 165 1.23 15.95 -8.61
C TRP A 165 0.14 16.56 -9.50
N ASN A 166 0.27 17.84 -9.84
CA ASN A 166 -0.64 18.60 -10.68
C ASN A 166 0.18 19.28 -11.78
N ALA A 167 -0.30 19.19 -13.03
CA ALA A 167 0.21 19.97 -14.14
C ALA A 167 -0.55 21.28 -14.28
N PHE A 168 0.18 22.40 -14.26
CA PHE A 168 -0.36 23.71 -14.57
C PHE A 168 0.28 24.18 -15.88
N ALA A 169 -0.50 24.24 -16.95
CA ALA A 169 -0.17 25.08 -18.09
C ALA A 169 -0.91 26.41 -17.88
N THR A 170 -0.19 27.49 -17.62
CA THR A 170 -0.72 28.85 -17.59
C THR A 170 0.11 29.68 -18.56
N GLY A 171 -0.51 30.33 -19.56
CA GLY A 171 0.21 31.36 -20.32
C GLY A 171 -0.11 31.55 -21.79
N TYR A 172 -1.09 30.88 -22.40
CA TYR A 172 -1.22 30.93 -23.87
C TYR A 172 -2.51 31.57 -24.34
N GLU A 173 -2.36 32.57 -25.20
CA GLU A 173 -3.43 33.20 -25.97
C GLU A 173 -3.79 32.24 -27.13
N VAL A 174 -5.01 31.71 -27.12
CA VAL A 174 -5.51 30.87 -28.20
C VAL A 174 -5.90 31.79 -29.36
N SER A 175 -5.12 31.82 -30.42
CA SER A 175 -5.51 32.45 -31.69
C SER A 175 -6.00 31.37 -32.66
N TYR A 176 -7.23 31.55 -33.15
CA TYR A 176 -7.80 30.75 -34.22
C TYR A 176 -7.60 31.51 -35.54
N GLN A 177 -6.95 30.89 -36.52
CA GLN A 177 -6.84 31.43 -37.87
C GLN A 177 -7.56 30.47 -38.81
N GLU A 178 -8.64 30.96 -39.41
CA GLU A 178 -9.49 30.21 -40.34
C GLU A 178 -8.80 30.24 -41.71
N ASP A 179 -8.34 29.08 -42.20
CA ASP A 179 -7.79 28.96 -43.55
C ASP A 179 -8.94 29.07 -44.58
N THR A 180 -8.95 30.17 -45.33
CA THR A 180 -9.83 30.39 -46.51
C THR A 180 -9.34 29.65 -47.74
#